data_AF-A0A2V2DKA2-F1
#
_entry.id   AF-A0A2V2DKA2-F1
#
_cell.length_a   1.000
_cell.length_b   1.000
_cell.length_c   1.000
_cell.angle_alpha   90.00
_cell.angle_beta   90.00
_cell.angle_gamma   90.00
#
_symmetry.space_group_name_H-M   'P 1'
#
loop_
_entity.id
_entity.type
_entity.pdbx_description
1 polymer ?
#
loop_
_entity_poly.entity_id
_entity_poly.type
_entity_poly.pdbx_seq_one_letter_code
_entity_poly.pdbx_strand_id
1 'polypeptide(L)'
;MLVCFGISWPFNIAKSLRSRTAKGKSVAFELLIIAGYLCGLVGKFILGNLNYVVFFYIADILMVAADLVLTLRNRRLDRERDKV
;
A
#
# COMPACT_ATOMS: atom_id res chain seq x y z
N MET A 1 7.64 12.38 -7.63
CA MET A 1 6.37 11.82 -7.10
C MET A 1 6.54 10.37 -6.68
N LEU A 2 6.82 9.44 -7.59
CA LEU A 2 6.93 8.00 -7.30
C LEU A 2 7.91 7.64 -6.19
N VAL A 3 9.12 8.23 -6.16
CA VAL A 3 10.10 7.88 -5.11
C VAL A 3 9.65 8.32 -3.72
N CYS A 4 9.22 9.57 -3.56
CA CYS A 4 8.73 10.06 -2.26
C CYS A 4 7.45 9.33 -1.82
N PHE A 5 6.58 9.01 -2.78
CA PHE A 5 5.37 8.24 -2.52
C PHE A 5 5.71 6.79 -2.14
N GLY A 6 6.67 6.18 -2.83
CA GLY A 6 7.17 4.85 -2.53
C GLY A 6 7.79 4.75 -1.14
N ILE A 7 8.56 5.76 -0.74
CA ILE A 7 9.14 5.87 0.61
C ILE A 7 8.06 6.09 1.67
N SER A 8 6.87 6.61 1.34
CA SER A 8 5.81 6.76 2.34
C SER A 8 5.30 5.41 2.87
N TRP A 9 5.33 4.35 2.06
CA TRP A 9 4.91 2.99 2.44
C TRP A 9 5.77 2.30 3.49
N PRO A 10 7.11 2.22 3.39
CA PRO A 10 7.94 1.61 4.42
C PRO A 10 7.79 2.35 5.77
N PHE A 11 7.64 3.68 5.75
CA PHE A 11 7.31 4.43 6.96
C PHE A 11 5.93 4.04 7.51
N ASN A 12 4.92 3.89 6.65
CA ASN A 12 3.57 3.50 7.07
C ASN A 12 3.51 2.06 7.61
N ILE A 13 4.28 1.15 7.02
CA ILE A 13 4.48 -0.25 7.44
C ILE A 13 5.18 -0.28 8.81
N ALA A 14 6.29 0.45 8.96
CA ALA A 14 7.03 0.52 10.22
C ALA A 14 6.15 1.07 11.35
N LYS A 15 5.34 2.10 11.05
CA LYS A 15 4.36 2.64 11.99
C LYS A 15 3.27 1.62 12.32
N SER A 16 2.72 0.92 11.34
CA SER A 16 1.70 -0.13 11.50
C SER A 16 2.22 -1.29 12.38
N LEU A 17 3.47 -1.70 12.17
CA LEU A 17 4.13 -2.74 12.97
C LEU A 17 4.36 -2.28 14.42
N ARG A 18 4.78 -1.02 14.62
CA ARG A 18 5.05 -0.48 15.96
C ARG A 18 3.77 -0.19 16.76
N SER A 19 2.76 0.38 16.11
CA SER A 19 1.50 0.77 16.77
C SER A 19 0.61 -0.44 17.06
N ARG A 20 0.72 -1.52 16.26
CA ARG A 20 -0.16 -2.70 16.31
C ARG A 20 -1.65 -2.35 16.29
N THR A 21 -2.00 -1.21 15.71
CA THR A 21 -3.37 -0.74 15.56
C THR A 21 -3.55 -0.19 14.14
N ALA A 22 -4.72 -0.47 13.57
CA ALA A 22 -5.19 0.06 12.31
C ALA A 22 -6.19 1.21 12.50
N LYS A 23 -6.40 1.70 13.73
CA LYS A 23 -7.24 2.88 14.00
C LYS A 23 -6.68 4.10 13.26
N GLY A 24 -7.53 4.75 12.45
CA GLY A 24 -7.17 5.89 11.61
C GLY A 24 -6.60 5.55 10.22
N LYS A 25 -6.37 4.27 9.88
CA LYS A 25 -6.02 3.86 8.52
C LYS A 25 -7.25 3.52 7.68
N SER A 26 -7.26 3.97 6.42
CA SER A 26 -8.32 3.67 5.45
C SER A 26 -7.87 2.59 4.46
N VAL A 27 -8.36 1.37 4.67
CA VAL A 27 -8.15 0.23 3.75
C VAL A 27 -8.66 0.54 2.35
N ALA A 28 -9.77 1.29 2.24
CA ALA A 28 -10.32 1.68 0.94
C ALA A 28 -9.37 2.62 0.17
N PHE A 29 -8.67 3.51 0.87
CA PHE A 29 -7.68 4.40 0.27
C PHE A 29 -6.47 3.61 -0.25
N GLU A 30 -5.98 2.64 0.53
CA GLU A 30 -4.90 1.75 0.09
C GLU A 30 -5.30 0.94 -1.16
N LEU A 31 -6.53 0.41 -1.20
CA LEU A 31 -7.07 -0.30 -2.37
C LEU A 31 -7.18 0.60 -3.62
N LEU A 32 -7.64 1.84 -3.46
CA LEU A 32 -7.71 2.82 -4.55
C LEU A 32 -6.33 3.11 -5.13
N ILE A 33 -5.30 3.19 -4.28
CA ILE A 33 -3.92 3.39 -4.71
C ILE A 33 -3.42 2.19 -5.52
N ILE A 34 -3.65 0.95 -5.05
CA ILE A 34 -3.30 -0.26 -5.81
C ILE A 34 -3.99 -0.25 -7.18
N ALA A 35 -5.29 0.07 -7.23
CA ALA A 35 -6.04 0.15 -8.48
C ALA A 35 -5.49 1.22 -9.43
N GLY A 36 -5.15 2.40 -8.91
CA GLY A 36 -4.51 3.47 -9.68
C GLY A 36 -3.15 3.06 -10.26
N TYR A 37 -2.32 2.39 -9.46
CA TYR A 37 -1.03 1.87 -9.91
C TYR A 37 -1.17 0.77 -10.97
N LEU A 38 -2.12 -0.15 -10.80
CA LEU A 38 -2.42 -1.17 -11.81
C LEU A 38 -2.87 -0.54 -13.12
N CYS A 39 -3.77 0.45 -13.08
CA CYS A 39 -4.22 1.18 -14.27
C CYS A 39 -3.05 1.88 -14.98
N GLY A 40 -2.19 2.58 -14.23
CA GLY A 40 -0.99 3.23 -14.78
C GLY A 40 0.02 2.25 -15.37
N LEU A 41 0.20 1.08 -14.72
CA LEU A 41 1.06 0.00 -15.20
C LEU A 41 0.52 -0.61 -16.50
N VAL A 42 -0.78 -0.91 -16.56
CA VAL A 42 -1.44 -1.45 -17.76
C VAL A 42 -1.33 -0.45 -18.93
N GLY A 43 -1.55 0.84 -18.68
CA GLY A 43 -1.36 1.88 -19.69
C GLY A 43 0.07 1.89 -20.25
N LYS A 44 1.09 1.75 -19.39
CA LYS A 44 2.50 1.66 -19.81
C LYS A 44 2.78 0.43 -20.68
N PHE A 45 2.16 -0.71 -20.35
CA PHE A 45 2.25 -1.93 -21.15
C PHE A 45 1.60 -1.76 -22.53
N ILE A 46 0.41 -1.15 -22.60
CA ILE A 46 -0.31 -0.92 -23.86
C ILE A 46 0.46 0.06 -24.76
N LEU A 47 1.03 1.12 -24.20
CA LEU A 47 1.82 2.12 -24.95
C LEU A 47 3.25 1.65 -25.29
N GLY A 48 3.66 0.44 -24.88
CA GLY A 48 4.99 -0.11 -25.15
C GLY A 48 6.18 0.64 -24.51
N ASN A 49 5.92 1.58 -23.61
CA ASN A 49 6.93 2.46 -23.00
C ASN A 49 7.42 1.89 -21.66
N LEU A 50 8.05 0.71 -21.73
CA LEU A 50 8.63 -0.01 -20.59
C LEU A 50 9.97 0.63 -20.17
N ASN A 51 9.88 1.77 -19.49
CA ASN A 51 11.02 2.43 -18.87
C ASN A 51 11.27 1.91 -17.44
N TYR A 52 12.39 2.33 -16.84
CA TYR A 52 12.75 2.05 -15.43
C TYR A 52 11.63 2.37 -14.42
N VAL A 53 10.70 3.26 -14.79
CA VAL A 53 9.52 3.62 -14.02
C VAL A 53 8.62 2.41 -13.72
N VAL A 54 8.56 1.41 -14.61
CA VAL A 54 7.75 0.19 -14.41
C VAL A 54 8.21 -0.59 -13.17
N PHE A 55 9.52 -0.65 -12.93
CA PHE A 55 10.07 -1.28 -11.73
C PHE A 55 9.59 -0.59 -10.46
N PHE A 56 9.57 0.75 -10.43
CA PHE A 56 9.04 1.51 -9.30
C PHE A 56 7.54 1.30 -9.08
N TYR A 57 6.75 1.15 -10.15
CA TYR A 57 5.32 0.81 -10.04
C TYR A 57 5.12 -0.56 -9.38
N ILE A 58 5.89 -1.57 -9.82
CA ILE A 58 5.80 -2.94 -9.25
C ILE A 58 6.22 -2.92 -7.78
N ALA A 59 7.33 -2.24 -7.46
CA ALA A 59 7.79 -2.10 -6.09
C ALA A 59 6.74 -1.42 -5.20
N ASP A 60 6.14 -0.30 -5.66
CA ASP A 60 5.07 0.40 -4.92
C ASP A 60 3.86 -0.49 -4.69
N ILE A 61 3.39 -1.22 -5.71
CA ILE A 61 2.24 -2.14 -5.57
C ILE A 61 2.54 -3.21 -4.51
N LEU A 62 3.75 -3.80 -4.51
CA LEU A 62 4.14 -4.79 -3.53
C LEU A 62 4.20 -4.21 -2.10
N MET A 63 4.72 -3.00 -1.94
CA MET A 63 4.79 -2.33 -0.64
C MET A 63 3.40 -1.95 -0.12
N VAL A 64 2.53 -1.39 -0.96
CA VAL A 64 1.14 -1.07 -0.61
C VAL A 64 0.39 -2.34 -0.22
N ALA A 65 0.56 -3.42 -0.97
CA ALA A 65 -0.08 -4.71 -0.68
C ALA A 65 0.40 -5.29 0.66
N ALA A 66 1.69 -5.19 0.98
CA ALA A 66 2.21 -5.60 2.28
C ALA A 66 1.63 -4.76 3.44
N ASP A 67 1.54 -3.43 3.26
CA ASP A 67 0.90 -2.55 4.25
C ASP A 67 -0.58 -2.89 4.42
N LEU A 68 -1.30 -3.17 3.34
CA LEU A 68 -2.70 -3.59 3.36
C LEU A 68 -2.92 -4.86 4.17
N VAL A 69 -2.07 -5.88 3.97
CA VAL A 69 -2.13 -7.13 4.75
C VAL A 69 -1.88 -6.86 6.23
N LEU A 70 -0.91 -6.01 6.56
CA LEU A 70 -0.65 -5.61 7.95
C LEU A 70 -1.80 -4.81 8.55
N THR A 71 -2.41 -3.89 7.80
CA THR A 71 -3.57 -3.11 8.22
C THR A 71 -4.78 -4.01 8.47
N LEU A 72 -5.02 -5.02 7.61
CA LEU A 72 -6.07 -6.01 7.82
C LEU A 72 -5.83 -6.86 9.06
N ARG A 73 -4.59 -7.30 9.29
CA ARG A 73 -4.21 -8.03 10.51
C ARG A 73 -4.43 -7.18 11.76
N ASN A 74 -3.95 -5.94 11.76
CA ASN A 74 -4.10 -5.02 12.89
C ASN A 74 -5.57 -4.64 13.14
N ARG A 75 -6.40 -4.55 12.09
CA ARG A 75 -7.86 -4.38 12.23
C ARG A 75 -8.51 -5.53 12.99
N ARG A 76 -8.07 -6.77 12.78
CA ARG A 76 -8.57 -7.93 13.54
C ARG A 76 -8.19 -7.82 15.02
N LEU A 77 -6.93 -7.47 15.30
CA LEU A 77 -6.44 -7.25 16.66
C LEU A 77 -7.18 -6.11 17.38
N ASP A 78 -7.44 -4.99 16.69
CA ASP A 78 -8.21 -3.88 17.27
C ASP A 78 -9.66 -4.29 17.57
N ARG A 79 -10.29 -5.09 16.70
CA ARG A 79 -11.65 -5.59 16.91
C ARG A 79 -11.75 -6.54 18.10
N GLU A 80 -10.70 -7.32 18.37
CA GLU A 80 -10.62 -8.14 19.57
C GLU A 80 -10.44 -7.28 20.82
N ARG A 81 -9.62 -6.21 20.74
CA ARG A 81 -9.37 -5.30 21.85
C ARG A 81 -10.56 -4.41 22.20
N ASP A 82 -11.37 -4.01 21.23
CA ASP A 82 -12.60 -3.21 21.43
C ASP A 82 -13.79 -4.05 21.91
N LYS A 83 -13.67 -5.38 21.94
CA LYS A 83 -14.70 -6.31 22.50
C LYS A 83 -14.49 -6.62 23.98
N VAL A 84 -13.34 -6.27 24.55
CA VAL A 84 -12.98 -6.40 25.98
C VAL A 84 -13.33 -5.11 26.69
#